data_AF-A0A2D6N0B6-F1
#
_entry.id   AF-A0A2D6N0B6-F1
#
_cell.length_a   1.000
_cell.length_b   1.000
_cell.length_c   1.000
_cell.angle_alpha   90.00
_cell.angle_beta   90.00
_cell.angle_gamma   90.00
#
_symmetry.space_group_name_H-M   'P 1'
#
loop_
_entity.id
_entity.type
_entity.pdbx_description
1 polymer ?
#
loop_
_entity_poly.entity_id
_entity_poly.type
_entity_poly.pdbx_seq_one_letter_code
_entity_poly.pdbx_strand_id
1 'polypeptide(L)'
;MVEIEVTAEKRGFDSACAGKRAECDGGGPIPGTRMAGRQDFAGTLTGEYREMGDPPWRWYRMVDLVEKPAEFDAEAVWCLQGNLYVEGED
;
A
#
# COMPACT_ATOMS: atom_id res chain seq x y z
N MET A 1 -31.13 8.35 -5.82
CA MET A 1 -29.94 8.34 -6.68
C MET A 1 -28.88 9.04 -5.86
N VAL A 2 -28.04 8.28 -5.15
CA VAL A 2 -26.92 8.87 -4.40
C VAL A 2 -25.83 9.05 -5.44
N GLU A 3 -25.51 10.30 -5.76
CA GLU A 3 -24.34 10.63 -6.56
C GLU A 3 -23.12 10.26 -5.71
N ILE A 4 -22.51 9.10 -5.99
CA ILE A 4 -21.21 8.77 -5.43
C ILE A 4 -20.24 9.74 -6.09
N GLU A 5 -19.93 10.85 -5.41
CA GLU A 5 -18.77 11.67 -5.76
C GLU A 5 -17.55 10.76 -5.67
N VAL A 6 -17.05 10.29 -6.81
CA VAL A 6 -15.79 9.56 -6.85
C VAL A 6 -14.72 10.58 -6.46
N THR A 7 -14.34 10.58 -5.19
CA THR A 7 -13.24 11.39 -4.66
C THR A 7 -12.02 11.12 -5.53
N ALA A 8 -11.56 12.17 -6.22
CA ALA A 8 -10.41 12.09 -7.12
C ALA A 8 -9.20 11.53 -6.36
N GLU A 9 -8.50 10.57 -6.97
CA GLU A 9 -7.27 10.01 -6.42
C GLU A 9 -6.25 11.13 -6.23
N LYS A 10 -5.86 11.41 -4.99
CA LYS A 10 -4.84 12.40 -4.68
C LYS A 10 -3.49 11.71 -4.53
N ARG A 11 -2.50 12.15 -5.31
CA ARG A 11 -1.14 11.61 -5.28
C ARG A 11 -0.20 12.59 -4.60
N GLY A 12 0.84 12.07 -3.96
CA GLY A 12 1.90 12.90 -3.39
C GLY A 12 3.14 12.12 -3.02
N PHE A 13 4.05 12.81 -2.35
CA PHE A 13 5.31 12.26 -1.88
C PHE A 13 5.55 12.66 -0.42
N ASP A 14 6.01 11.70 0.37
CA ASP A 14 6.34 11.86 1.78
C ASP A 14 7.82 11.51 1.97
N SER A 15 8.65 12.55 2.12
CA SER A 15 10.08 12.40 2.30
C SER A 15 10.46 11.73 3.61
N ALA A 16 9.56 11.72 4.61
CA ALA A 16 9.81 11.00 5.85
C ALA A 16 9.71 9.48 5.65
N CYS A 17 8.95 9.01 4.66
CA CYS A 17 8.83 7.58 4.35
C CYS A 17 9.86 7.10 3.32
N ALA A 18 10.40 7.99 2.50
CA ALA A 18 11.27 7.62 1.39
C ALA A 18 12.56 6.92 1.85
N GLY A 19 12.82 5.74 1.27
CA GLY A 19 14.00 4.92 1.54
C GLY A 19 13.95 4.12 2.85
N LYS A 20 12.88 4.26 3.64
CA LYS A 20 12.74 3.50 4.89
C LYS A 20 12.30 2.07 4.61
N ARG A 21 12.78 1.14 5.43
CA ARG A 21 12.25 -0.22 5.44
C ARG A 21 10.98 -0.26 6.27
N ALA A 22 10.02 -1.07 5.84
CA ALA A 22 8.76 -1.21 6.53
C ALA A 22 8.12 -2.57 6.25
N GLU A 23 7.25 -2.96 7.17
CA GLU A 23 6.30 -4.06 7.04
C GLU A 23 4.91 -3.47 6.82
N CYS A 24 4.10 -4.14 6.01
CA CYS A 24 2.74 -3.71 5.79
C CYS A 24 1.79 -4.84 5.44
N ASP A 25 0.54 -4.64 5.83
CA ASP A 25 -0.59 -5.35 5.27
C ASP A 25 -0.98 -4.69 3.94
N GLY A 26 -0.48 -5.27 2.85
CA GLY A 26 -0.74 -4.81 1.48
C GLY A 26 -2.05 -5.36 0.92
N GLY A 27 -2.65 -4.62 -0.01
CA GLY A 27 -3.75 -5.12 -0.83
C GLY A 27 -3.19 -5.93 -2.00
N GLY A 28 -3.14 -7.26 -1.86
CA GLY A 28 -2.72 -8.16 -2.93
C GLY A 28 -3.91 -8.89 -3.57
N PRO A 29 -3.86 -9.25 -4.85
CA PRO A 29 -4.89 -10.13 -5.44
C PRO A 29 -4.94 -11.46 -4.67
N ILE A 30 -6.14 -11.95 -4.36
CA ILE A 30 -6.33 -13.31 -3.82
C ILE A 30 -6.40 -14.28 -5.01
N PRO A 31 -5.51 -15.28 -5.08
CA PRO A 31 -5.49 -16.27 -6.15
C PRO A 31 -6.85 -16.91 -6.40
N GLY A 32 -7.23 -17.03 -7.67
CA GLY A 32 -8.51 -17.65 -8.07
C GLY A 32 -9.76 -16.78 -7.82
N THR A 33 -9.62 -15.53 -7.36
CA THR A 33 -10.74 -14.61 -7.15
C THR A 33 -10.54 -13.27 -7.86
N ARG A 34 -11.60 -12.45 -7.91
CA ARG A 34 -11.52 -11.03 -8.29
C ARG A 34 -11.35 -10.11 -7.08
N MET A 35 -11.04 -10.66 -5.92
CA MET A 35 -10.94 -9.94 -4.65
C MET A 35 -9.49 -9.61 -4.35
N ALA A 36 -9.27 -8.46 -3.70
CA ALA A 36 -8.00 -8.15 -3.06
C ALA A 36 -8.10 -8.52 -1.59
N GLY A 37 -7.07 -9.18 -1.07
CA GLY A 37 -6.96 -9.63 0.30
C GLY A 37 -5.81 -8.90 1.01
N ARG A 38 -5.91 -8.86 2.33
CA ARG A 38 -4.82 -8.42 3.19
C ARG A 38 -3.75 -9.53 3.20
N GLN A 39 -2.54 -9.19 2.78
CA GLN A 39 -1.39 -10.08 2.75
C GLN A 39 -0.19 -9.33 3.33
N ASP A 40 0.69 -10.04 4.02
CA ASP A 40 1.89 -9.47 4.63
C ASP A 40 2.97 -9.21 3.57
N PHE A 41 3.56 -8.01 3.64
CA PHE A 41 4.68 -7.61 2.81
C PHE A 41 5.73 -6.89 3.64
N ALA A 42 7.00 -7.05 3.26
CA ALA A 42 8.10 -6.25 3.79
C ALA A 42 9.00 -5.79 2.64
N GLY A 43 9.51 -4.57 2.72
CA GLY A 43 10.26 -3.96 1.63
C GLY A 43 10.72 -2.53 1.95
N THR A 44 10.97 -1.76 0.91
CA THR A 44 11.42 -0.37 1.00
C THR A 44 10.35 0.58 0.50
N LEU A 45 10.01 1.56 1.32
CA LEU A 45 9.08 2.63 0.97
C LEU A 45 9.73 3.61 0.00
N THR A 46 9.02 3.92 -1.07
CA THR A 46 9.47 4.91 -2.07
C THR A 46 9.24 6.35 -1.61
N GLY A 47 8.32 6.56 -0.66
CA GLY A 47 7.77 7.87 -0.31
C GLY A 47 6.54 8.27 -1.14
N GLU A 48 6.27 7.60 -2.26
CA GLU A 48 5.06 7.85 -3.06
C GLU A 48 3.81 7.41 -2.28
N TYR A 49 2.79 8.27 -2.23
CA TYR A 49 1.48 7.91 -1.69
C TYR A 49 0.33 8.26 -2.62
N ARG A 50 -0.79 7.55 -2.45
CA ARG A 50 -2.08 7.81 -3.08
C ARG A 50 -3.17 7.81 -2.04
N GLU A 51 -4.08 8.76 -2.11
CA GLU A 51 -5.27 8.83 -1.26
C GLU A 51 -6.48 8.55 -2.16
N MET A 52 -7.18 7.44 -1.89
CA MET A 52 -8.32 7.01 -2.68
C MET A 52 -9.31 6.21 -1.81
N GLY A 53 -10.59 6.24 -2.19
CA GLY A 53 -11.68 5.63 -1.44
C GLY A 53 -12.66 6.66 -0.85
N ASP A 54 -13.73 6.17 -0.26
CA ASP A 54 -14.71 6.97 0.46
C ASP A 54 -15.01 6.30 1.83
N PRO A 55 -14.51 6.85 2.95
CA PRO A 55 -13.58 7.99 3.05
C PRO A 55 -12.20 7.70 2.42
N PRO A 56 -11.40 8.73 2.06
CA PRO A 56 -10.13 8.52 1.38
C PRO A 56 -9.09 7.85 2.31
N TRP A 57 -8.61 6.67 1.91
CA TRP A 57 -7.51 5.99 2.57
C TRP A 57 -6.19 6.31 1.90
N ARG A 58 -5.13 6.54 2.69
CA ARG A 58 -3.78 6.74 2.18
C ARG A 58 -3.04 5.43 2.03
N TRP A 59 -2.44 5.24 0.86
CA TRP A 59 -1.66 4.08 0.48
C TRP A 59 -0.25 4.51 0.10
N TYR A 60 0.77 3.89 0.70
CA TYR A 60 2.19 4.12 0.38
C TYR A 60 2.72 3.04 -0.55
N ARG A 61 3.57 3.41 -1.50
CA ARG A 61 4.19 2.45 -2.42
C ARG A 61 5.45 1.85 -1.82
N MET A 62 5.47 0.53 -1.73
CA MET A 62 6.62 -0.26 -1.32
C MET A 62 7.18 -1.04 -2.51
N VAL A 63 8.50 -1.09 -2.61
CA VAL A 63 9.30 -1.79 -3.63
C VAL A 63 10.38 -2.62 -2.94
N ASP A 64 11.25 -3.29 -3.71
CA ASP A 64 12.34 -4.13 -3.18
C ASP A 64 11.82 -5.12 -2.13
N LEU A 65 10.72 -5.79 -2.48
CA LEU A 65 9.96 -6.68 -1.60
C LEU A 65 10.83 -7.85 -1.18
N VAL A 66 11.13 -7.92 0.11
CA VAL A 66 11.91 -9.00 0.74
C VAL A 66 11.00 -10.06 1.34
N GLU A 67 9.78 -9.68 1.73
CA GLU A 67 8.71 -10.60 2.07
C GLU A 67 7.50 -10.30 1.19
N LYS A 68 7.00 -11.34 0.51
CA LYS A 68 5.78 -11.30 -0.29
C LYS A 68 5.19 -12.70 -0.46
N PRO A 69 3.88 -12.82 -0.71
CA PRO A 69 3.25 -14.07 -1.11
C PRO A 69 3.92 -14.67 -2.35
N ALA A 70 4.04 -16.00 -2.41
CA ALA A 70 4.71 -16.69 -3.51
C ALA A 70 4.06 -16.40 -4.89
N GLU A 71 2.75 -16.17 -4.91
CA GLU A 71 1.96 -15.88 -6.10
C GLU A 71 1.90 -14.38 -6.44
N PHE A 72 2.62 -13.53 -5.70
CA PHE A 72 2.67 -12.10 -5.97
C PHE A 72 3.79 -11.77 -6.96
N ASP A 73 3.45 -11.67 -8.24
CA ASP A 73 4.43 -11.40 -9.31
C ASP A 73 4.84 -9.93 -9.46
N ALA A 74 4.11 -8.99 -8.85
CA ALA A 74 4.42 -7.57 -8.98
C ALA A 74 5.70 -7.19 -8.20
N GLU A 75 6.40 -6.18 -8.72
CA GLU A 75 7.63 -5.63 -8.12
C GLU A 75 7.34 -4.60 -7.03
N ALA A 76 6.08 -4.16 -6.91
CA ALA A 76 5.65 -3.14 -5.98
C ALA A 76 4.24 -3.44 -5.44
N VAL A 77 3.99 -3.03 -4.21
CA VAL A 77 2.68 -3.13 -3.55
C VAL A 77 2.27 -1.77 -2.96
N TRP A 78 0.96 -1.55 -2.86
CA TRP A 78 0.38 -0.40 -2.17
C TRP A 78 -0.04 -0.82 -0.75
N CYS A 79 0.60 -0.21 0.24
CA CYS A 79 0.43 -0.46 1.66
C CYS A 79 -0.50 0.56 2.29
N LEU A 80 -1.54 0.13 3.01
CA LEU A 80 -2.42 1.05 3.73
C LEU A 80 -1.66 1.72 4.88
N GLN A 81 -1.73 3.04 5.01
CA GLN A 81 -1.07 3.80 6.09
C GLN A 81 -1.38 3.25 7.48
N GLY A 82 -2.65 2.87 7.73
CA GLY A 82 -3.08 2.36 9.03
C GLY A 82 -2.49 1.01 9.44
N ASN A 83 -1.78 0.33 8.53
CA ASN A 83 -1.09 -0.94 8.80
C ASN A 83 0.37 -0.91 8.32
N LEU A 84 0.95 0.29 8.23
CA LEU A 84 2.34 0.45 7.83
C LEU A 84 3.20 0.60 9.07
N TYR A 85 4.15 -0.31 9.26
CA TYR A 85 5.07 -0.35 10.38
C TYR A 85 6.47 -0.09 9.87
N VAL A 86 7.01 1.09 10.15
CA VAL A 86 8.32 1.52 9.67
C VAL A 86 9.38 1.03 10.64
N GLU A 87 10.40 0.33 10.14
CA GLU A 87 11.45 -0.21 11.00
C GLU A 87 12.23 0.93 11.69
N GLY A 88 12.34 0.85 13.02
CA GLY A 88 13.09 1.81 13.83
C GLY A 88 12.33 3.09 14.22
N GLU A 89 11.04 3.19 13.89
CA GLU A 89 10.14 4.21 14.45
C GLU A 89 9.17 3.52 15.42
N ASP A 90 9.37 3.72 16.72
CA ASP A 90 8.46 3.33 17.83
C ASP A 90 7.61 4.53 18.26
#